data_AF-A0A1B8FCC9-F1
#
_entry.id   AF-A0A1B8FCC9-F1
#
_cell.length_a   1.000
_cell.length_b   1.000
_cell.length_c   1.000
_cell.angle_alpha   90.00
_cell.angle_beta   90.00
_cell.angle_gamma   90.00
#
_symmetry.space_group_name_H-M   'P 1'
#
loop_
_entity.id
_entity.type
_entity.pdbx_description
1 polymer ?
#
loop_
_entity_poly.entity_id
_entity_poly.type
_entity_poly.pdbx_seq_one_letter_code
_entity_poly.pdbx_strand_id
1 'polypeptide(L)'
;MADGNPLPAVFQEANQVPLKAAKKEMQRAFKKAEAEENRKIKETDEAKEPSPWLRRVGCIPHLAGIDRKEVREYVEPVDEKDEPHLAIMCTAFKWLIQDAQHHAMDITTIEQYVKVWKQLLLFVFRAEEDEREFRPLYVLTEAQQSAMQTVRDKVGAFQEWKGEQDKNAAGEDRDEDEGFNDGDDEGVEGVKGAAEEVDEGFEDKMSKETKWMRQIQREVLRFCITLLDHPLQDNEYQSPIISGLAVLMIKGDKGWHDAEDFTTKYSAVIKLARLMVVQEAYEQRQEQILKQFVSQFTTMAYGGCDPTPMQWIYQTRSYGFKIRYTTPAAGKIQWI
;
A
#
# COMPACT_ATOMS: atom_id res chain seq x y z
N MET A 1 -56.20 -69.90 20.86
CA MET A 1 -55.49 -68.89 21.67
C MET A 1 -54.01 -69.09 21.40
N ALA A 2 -53.40 -68.15 20.69
CA ALA A 2 -51.95 -68.06 20.53
C ALA A 2 -51.64 -66.56 20.41
N ASP A 3 -50.93 -66.04 21.41
CA ASP A 3 -50.66 -64.63 21.64
C ASP A 3 -49.66 -64.06 20.63
N GLY A 4 -50.07 -63.03 19.90
CA GLY A 4 -49.19 -62.13 19.17
C GLY A 4 -49.14 -60.79 19.88
N ASN A 5 -48.07 -60.53 20.64
CA ASN A 5 -47.83 -59.23 21.26
C ASN A 5 -46.90 -58.41 20.35
N PRO A 6 -47.30 -57.23 19.83
CA PRO A 6 -46.42 -56.38 19.05
C PRO A 6 -45.48 -55.59 19.99
N LEU A 7 -44.20 -55.52 19.65
CA LEU A 7 -43.20 -54.69 20.35
C LEU A 7 -43.63 -53.20 20.33
N PRO A 8 -43.39 -52.43 21.41
CA PRO A 8 -43.90 -51.06 21.53
C PRO A 8 -43.03 -50.05 20.75
N ALA A 9 -43.70 -49.14 20.01
CA ALA A 9 -43.13 -48.07 19.18
C ALA A 9 -42.31 -47.00 19.94
N VAL A 10 -42.15 -47.13 21.26
CA VAL A 10 -41.53 -46.13 22.14
C VAL A 10 -39.99 -46.09 21.98
N PHE A 11 -39.37 -47.12 21.41
CA PHE A 11 -37.91 -47.14 21.18
C PHE A 11 -37.44 -46.38 19.92
N GLN A 12 -38.35 -45.91 19.05
CA GLN A 12 -37.98 -45.22 17.80
C GLN A 12 -37.94 -43.68 17.91
N GLU A 13 -38.69 -43.06 18.82
CA GLU A 13 -38.72 -41.58 18.95
C GLU A 13 -37.58 -41.03 19.83
N ALA A 14 -37.23 -41.72 20.92
CA ALA A 14 -36.18 -41.27 21.84
C ALA A 14 -34.76 -41.23 21.21
N ASN A 15 -34.50 -42.09 20.22
CA ASN A 15 -33.24 -42.13 19.48
C ASN A 15 -33.17 -41.16 18.28
N GLN A 16 -34.29 -40.53 17.88
CA GLN A 16 -34.30 -39.58 16.76
C GLN A 16 -33.91 -38.15 17.16
N VAL A 17 -34.21 -37.74 18.40
CA VAL A 17 -33.95 -36.37 18.87
C VAL A 17 -32.44 -36.08 19.01
N PRO A 18 -31.62 -36.98 19.61
CA PRO A 18 -30.16 -36.79 19.67
C PRO A 18 -29.49 -36.85 18.29
N LEU A 19 -29.97 -37.74 17.42
CA LEU A 19 -29.44 -37.90 16.06
C LEU A 19 -29.71 -36.67 15.17
N LYS A 20 -30.91 -36.06 15.29
CA LYS A 20 -31.27 -34.83 14.56
C LYS A 20 -30.45 -33.63 15.03
N ALA A 21 -30.22 -33.52 16.35
CA ALA A 21 -29.35 -32.48 16.92
C ALA A 21 -27.90 -32.64 16.45
N ALA A 22 -27.35 -33.85 16.53
CA ALA A 22 -26.01 -34.17 16.04
C ALA A 22 -25.84 -33.90 14.53
N LYS A 23 -26.84 -34.26 13.71
CA LYS A 23 -26.82 -33.96 12.26
C LYS A 23 -26.83 -32.45 11.98
N LYS A 24 -27.58 -31.66 12.74
CA LYS A 24 -27.63 -30.19 12.60
C LYS A 24 -26.33 -29.53 13.04
N GLU A 25 -25.71 -30.03 14.11
CA GLU A 25 -24.41 -29.57 14.58
C GLU A 25 -23.30 -29.92 13.58
N MET A 26 -23.27 -31.16 13.10
CA MET A 26 -22.39 -31.60 12.03
C MET A 26 -22.58 -30.73 10.78
N GLN A 27 -23.81 -30.46 10.34
CA GLN A 27 -24.06 -29.55 9.21
C GLN A 27 -23.58 -28.11 9.46
N ARG A 28 -23.70 -27.59 10.69
CA ARG A 28 -23.15 -26.27 11.04
C ARG A 28 -21.62 -26.28 11.02
N ALA A 29 -21.00 -27.35 11.52
CA ALA A 29 -19.55 -27.54 11.47
C ALA A 29 -19.06 -27.67 10.03
N PHE A 30 -19.73 -28.45 9.18
CA PHE A 30 -19.43 -28.54 7.74
C PHE A 30 -19.58 -27.19 7.06
N LYS A 31 -20.68 -26.46 7.28
CA LYS A 31 -20.86 -25.12 6.72
C LYS A 31 -19.81 -24.13 7.21
N LYS A 32 -19.38 -24.24 8.47
CA LYS A 32 -18.32 -23.39 9.04
C LYS A 32 -16.97 -23.72 8.41
N ALA A 33 -16.62 -25.00 8.30
CA ALA A 33 -15.39 -25.48 7.68
C ALA A 33 -15.36 -25.15 6.18
N GLU A 34 -16.45 -25.36 5.46
CA GLU A 34 -16.60 -24.98 4.05
C GLU A 34 -16.51 -23.45 3.87
N ALA A 35 -17.07 -22.67 4.80
CA ALA A 35 -16.91 -21.21 4.78
C ALA A 35 -15.47 -20.78 5.05
N GLU A 36 -14.75 -21.45 5.95
CA GLU A 36 -13.33 -21.20 6.25
C GLU A 36 -12.43 -21.58 5.07
N GLU A 37 -12.70 -22.73 4.43
CA GLU A 37 -12.02 -23.16 3.21
C GLU A 37 -12.30 -22.21 2.04
N ASN A 38 -13.55 -21.75 1.87
CA ASN A 38 -13.92 -20.82 0.81
C ASN A 38 -13.46 -19.36 1.05
N ARG A 39 -12.91 -19.04 2.23
CA ARG A 39 -12.24 -17.75 2.46
C ARG A 39 -10.81 -17.74 1.91
N LYS A 40 -10.16 -18.90 1.85
CA LYS A 40 -8.82 -19.03 1.31
C LYS A 40 -8.86 -18.93 -0.21
N ILE A 41 -7.85 -18.28 -0.79
CA ILE A 41 -7.71 -18.18 -2.24
C ILE A 41 -7.35 -19.57 -2.78
N LYS A 42 -8.18 -20.11 -3.66
CA LYS A 42 -7.95 -21.38 -4.36
C LYS A 42 -7.20 -21.12 -5.67
N GLU A 43 -6.28 -22.01 -6.04
CA GLU A 43 -5.54 -21.91 -7.31
C GLU A 43 -6.48 -21.97 -8.53
N THR A 44 -7.59 -22.70 -8.38
CA THR A 44 -8.71 -22.76 -9.31
C THR A 44 -9.90 -22.03 -8.69
N ASP A 45 -9.89 -20.69 -8.67
CA ASP A 45 -11.05 -19.92 -8.21
C ASP A 45 -12.24 -20.18 -9.17
N GLU A 46 -13.11 -21.11 -8.78
CA GLU A 46 -14.06 -21.84 -9.62
C GLU A 46 -15.16 -20.96 -10.26
N ALA A 47 -15.24 -19.68 -9.90
CA ALA A 47 -16.33 -18.80 -10.33
C ALA A 47 -16.29 -18.40 -11.81
N LYS A 48 -15.16 -18.61 -12.52
CA LYS A 48 -14.96 -18.51 -13.98
C LYS A 48 -13.50 -18.83 -14.29
N GLU A 49 -13.24 -19.56 -15.38
CA GLU A 49 -11.87 -19.73 -15.87
C GLU A 49 -11.11 -18.39 -15.88
N PRO A 50 -9.91 -18.30 -15.26
CA PRO A 50 -9.16 -17.06 -15.21
C PRO A 50 -8.94 -16.52 -16.62
N SER A 51 -9.16 -15.21 -16.80
CA SER A 51 -8.92 -14.55 -18.08
C SER A 51 -7.47 -14.80 -18.56
N PRO A 52 -7.20 -14.80 -19.87
CA PRO A 52 -5.83 -14.98 -20.38
C PRO A 52 -4.81 -14.02 -19.75
N TRP A 53 -5.25 -12.81 -19.40
CA TRP A 53 -4.43 -11.85 -18.68
C TRP A 53 -4.11 -12.31 -17.24
N LEU A 54 -5.11 -12.76 -16.46
CA LEU A 54 -4.89 -13.27 -15.10
C LEU A 54 -3.97 -14.51 -15.09
N ARG A 55 -4.09 -15.39 -16.10
CA ARG A 55 -3.18 -16.54 -16.25
C ARG A 55 -1.74 -16.11 -16.47
N ARG A 56 -1.51 -15.09 -17.31
CA ARG A 56 -0.17 -14.54 -17.53
C ARG A 56 0.38 -13.85 -16.29
N VAL A 57 -0.47 -13.10 -15.60
CA VAL A 57 -0.06 -12.35 -14.42
C VAL A 57 0.36 -13.32 -13.31
N GLY A 58 -0.38 -14.41 -13.08
CA GLY A 58 0.01 -15.43 -12.09
C GLY A 58 -0.30 -15.05 -10.64
N CYS A 59 -1.20 -14.08 -10.39
CA CYS A 59 -1.50 -13.62 -9.03
C CYS A 59 -2.31 -14.62 -8.20
N ILE A 60 -3.09 -15.48 -8.86
CA ILE A 60 -3.92 -16.51 -8.22
C ILE A 60 -3.04 -17.58 -7.55
N PRO A 61 -2.10 -18.24 -8.26
CA PRO A 61 -1.21 -19.21 -7.61
C PRO A 61 -0.29 -18.57 -6.57
N HIS A 62 0.11 -17.30 -6.76
CA HIS A 62 0.92 -16.57 -5.77
C HIS A 62 0.22 -16.39 -4.42
N LEU A 63 -1.08 -16.06 -4.46
CA LEU A 63 -1.86 -15.81 -3.25
C LEU A 63 -2.60 -17.05 -2.74
N ALA A 64 -2.41 -18.20 -3.38
CA ALA A 64 -3.13 -19.43 -3.05
C ALA A 64 -2.85 -19.88 -1.61
N GLY A 65 -3.90 -20.28 -0.90
CA GLY A 65 -3.84 -20.75 0.49
C GLY A 65 -3.98 -19.65 1.55
N ILE A 66 -3.87 -18.38 1.18
CA ILE A 66 -4.02 -17.26 2.11
C ILE A 66 -5.49 -16.83 2.21
N ASP A 67 -5.95 -16.44 3.39
CA ASP A 67 -7.29 -15.88 3.59
C ASP A 67 -7.40 -14.54 2.85
N ARG A 68 -8.41 -14.46 1.98
CA ARG A 68 -8.63 -13.31 1.11
C ARG A 68 -8.95 -12.04 1.89
N LYS A 69 -9.63 -12.15 3.04
CA LYS A 69 -9.97 -11.01 3.89
C LYS A 69 -8.72 -10.49 4.58
N GLU A 70 -7.89 -11.38 5.13
CA GLU A 70 -6.62 -11.02 5.78
C GLU A 70 -5.69 -10.30 4.81
N VAL A 71 -5.48 -10.85 3.61
CA VAL A 71 -4.62 -10.22 2.59
C VAL A 71 -5.11 -8.83 2.19
N ARG A 72 -6.43 -8.59 2.21
CA ARG A 72 -7.00 -7.29 1.89
C ARG A 72 -6.79 -6.27 3.02
N GLU A 73 -6.75 -6.71 4.28
CA GLU A 73 -6.52 -5.81 5.42
C GLU A 73 -5.18 -5.07 5.31
N TYR A 74 -4.18 -5.67 4.65
CA TYR A 74 -2.90 -5.00 4.35
C TYR A 74 -3.01 -3.71 3.53
N VAL A 75 -4.04 -3.56 2.70
CA VAL A 75 -4.19 -2.40 1.79
C VAL A 75 -5.35 -1.48 2.17
N GLU A 76 -6.02 -1.74 3.30
CA GLU A 76 -7.04 -0.87 3.84
C GLU A 76 -6.43 0.47 4.33
N PRO A 77 -7.21 1.56 4.38
CA PRO A 77 -6.73 2.84 4.91
C PRO A 77 -6.14 2.70 6.32
N VAL A 78 -5.22 3.59 6.65
CA VAL A 78 -4.62 3.65 7.99
C VAL A 78 -5.65 4.17 8.99
N ASP A 79 -5.71 3.56 10.16
CA ASP A 79 -6.32 4.19 11.34
C ASP A 79 -5.26 5.04 12.05
N GLU A 80 -5.44 6.36 12.08
CA GLU A 80 -4.44 7.27 12.65
C GLU A 80 -4.22 7.07 14.15
N LYS A 81 -5.18 6.47 14.86
CA LYS A 81 -5.08 6.21 16.31
C LYS A 81 -4.30 4.93 16.57
N ASP A 82 -4.58 3.88 15.82
CA ASP A 82 -3.98 2.57 16.03
C ASP A 82 -2.60 2.47 15.35
N GLU A 83 -2.42 3.15 14.21
CA GLU A 83 -1.23 3.07 13.36
C GLU A 83 -0.63 4.48 13.08
N PRO A 84 -0.29 5.28 14.11
CA PRO A 84 0.20 6.65 13.91
C PRO A 84 1.51 6.71 13.10
N HIS A 85 2.34 5.66 13.18
CA HIS A 85 3.57 5.55 12.41
C HIS A 85 3.30 5.50 10.90
N LEU A 86 2.34 4.66 10.47
CA LEU A 86 1.96 4.54 9.06
C LEU A 86 1.21 5.78 8.57
N ALA A 87 0.44 6.45 9.45
CA ALA A 87 -0.25 7.69 9.12
C ALA A 87 0.74 8.82 8.78
N ILE A 88 1.81 8.96 9.58
CA ILE A 88 2.88 9.92 9.33
C ILE A 88 3.60 9.61 8.02
N MET A 89 3.98 8.34 7.79
CA MET A 89 4.61 7.92 6.53
C MET A 89 3.71 8.22 5.32
N CYS A 90 2.42 7.88 5.39
CA CYS A 90 1.47 8.16 4.31
C CYS A 90 1.26 9.67 4.07
N THR A 91 1.35 10.47 5.13
CA THR A 91 1.27 11.93 5.03
C THR A 91 2.52 12.49 4.37
N ALA A 92 3.71 12.07 4.82
CA ALA A 92 4.98 12.43 4.20
C ALA A 92 5.01 12.05 2.72
N PHE A 93 4.60 10.83 2.35
CA PHE A 93 4.51 10.42 0.94
C PHE A 93 3.55 11.30 0.14
N LYS A 94 2.37 11.64 0.67
CA LYS A 94 1.42 12.52 -0.03
C LYS A 94 2.04 13.89 -0.29
N TRP A 95 2.66 14.49 0.73
CA TRP A 95 3.30 15.80 0.61
C TRP A 95 4.48 15.77 -0.35
N LEU A 96 5.33 14.73 -0.30
CA LEU A 96 6.42 14.52 -1.26
C LEU A 96 5.93 14.61 -2.71
N ILE A 97 4.83 13.91 -3.01
CA ILE A 97 4.25 13.90 -4.35
C ILE A 97 3.59 15.24 -4.71
N GLN A 98 3.05 15.98 -3.73
CA GLN A 98 2.48 17.32 -3.91
C GLN A 98 3.55 18.41 -4.08
N ASP A 99 4.71 18.28 -3.44
CA ASP A 99 5.84 19.20 -3.56
C ASP A 99 6.53 19.04 -4.91
N ALA A 100 6.76 17.78 -5.34
CA ALA A 100 7.27 17.45 -6.68
C ALA A 100 6.34 17.90 -7.82
N GLN A 101 5.09 18.26 -7.48
CA GLN A 101 3.99 18.49 -8.40
C GLN A 101 3.95 19.91 -8.99
N HIS A 102 4.67 20.89 -8.42
CA HIS A 102 4.58 22.28 -8.83
C HIS A 102 4.90 22.51 -10.33
N HIS A 103 5.39 21.48 -11.04
CA HIS A 103 5.82 21.57 -12.44
C HIS A 103 5.21 20.58 -13.46
N ALA A 104 4.27 19.63 -13.16
CA ALA A 104 4.08 18.49 -14.10
C ALA A 104 2.68 17.88 -14.45
N MET A 105 1.59 17.91 -13.66
CA MET A 105 0.34 17.15 -13.99
C MET A 105 -0.97 17.69 -13.35
N ASP A 106 -2.15 17.21 -13.81
CA ASP A 106 -3.49 17.48 -13.22
C ASP A 106 -3.67 16.82 -11.84
N ILE A 107 -4.11 17.60 -10.85
CA ILE A 107 -4.25 17.25 -9.42
C ILE A 107 -5.14 16.02 -9.20
N THR A 108 -6.28 15.92 -9.90
CA THR A 108 -7.28 14.86 -9.67
C THR A 108 -6.77 13.46 -10.02
N THR A 109 -5.93 13.40 -11.05
CA THR A 109 -5.30 12.16 -11.50
C THR A 109 -4.25 11.68 -10.52
N ILE A 110 -3.59 12.61 -9.82
CA ILE A 110 -2.49 12.27 -8.91
C ILE A 110 -3.02 11.73 -7.60
N GLU A 111 -4.15 12.21 -7.09
CA GLU A 111 -4.77 11.64 -5.88
C GLU A 111 -5.06 10.15 -6.04
N GLN A 112 -5.57 9.73 -7.21
CA GLN A 112 -5.78 8.32 -7.52
C GLN A 112 -4.46 7.54 -7.57
N TYR A 113 -3.38 8.15 -8.07
CA TYR A 113 -2.09 7.48 -8.14
C TYR A 113 -1.39 7.37 -6.80
N VAL A 114 -1.47 8.43 -5.99
CA VAL A 114 -0.99 8.46 -4.61
C VAL A 114 -1.71 7.39 -3.81
N LYS A 115 -3.03 7.21 -4.01
CA LYS A 115 -3.78 6.13 -3.36
C LYS A 115 -3.16 4.76 -3.65
N VAL A 116 -2.88 4.43 -4.91
CA VAL A 116 -2.28 3.13 -5.28
C VAL A 116 -0.94 2.92 -4.57
N TRP A 117 -0.05 3.94 -4.58
CA TRP A 117 1.24 3.83 -3.92
C TRP A 117 1.15 3.76 -2.40
N LYS A 118 0.23 4.50 -1.78
CA LYS A 118 -0.04 4.35 -0.34
C LYS A 118 -0.44 2.93 -0.01
N GLN A 119 -1.33 2.31 -0.78
CA GLN A 119 -1.71 0.92 -0.55
C GLN A 119 -0.53 -0.04 -0.68
N LEU A 120 0.39 0.18 -1.64
CA LEU A 120 1.61 -0.61 -1.75
C LEU A 120 2.54 -0.44 -0.55
N LEU A 121 2.73 0.80 -0.06
CA LEU A 121 3.52 1.07 1.13
C LEU A 121 2.92 0.40 2.37
N LEU A 122 1.59 0.52 2.56
CA LEU A 122 0.88 -0.14 3.66
C LEU A 122 1.00 -1.65 3.58
N PHE A 123 0.87 -2.21 2.38
CA PHE A 123 1.07 -3.64 2.17
C PHE A 123 2.45 -4.09 2.65
N VAL A 124 3.52 -3.43 2.21
CA VAL A 124 4.89 -3.82 2.59
C VAL A 124 5.11 -3.68 4.09
N PHE A 125 4.63 -2.60 4.71
CA PHE A 125 4.82 -2.38 6.14
C PHE A 125 4.04 -3.36 7.01
N ARG A 126 2.74 -3.53 6.74
CA ARG A 126 1.88 -4.44 7.52
C ARG A 126 2.26 -5.90 7.31
N ALA A 127 2.55 -6.30 6.06
CA ALA A 127 2.98 -7.68 5.80
C ALA A 127 4.34 -7.98 6.47
N GLU A 128 5.25 -7.00 6.59
CA GLU A 128 6.51 -7.22 7.32
C GLU A 128 6.32 -7.45 8.83
N GLU A 129 5.20 -7.04 9.40
CA GLU A 129 4.89 -7.22 10.83
C GLU A 129 4.22 -8.57 11.13
N ASP A 130 3.61 -9.18 10.12
CA ASP A 130 2.97 -10.49 10.24
C ASP A 130 3.93 -11.66 10.04
N GLU A 131 3.51 -12.83 10.54
CA GLU A 131 4.23 -14.08 10.38
C GLU A 131 4.34 -14.48 8.90
N ARG A 132 5.50 -15.01 8.51
CA ARG A 132 5.80 -15.38 7.12
C ARG A 132 4.85 -16.40 6.51
N GLU A 133 4.17 -17.20 7.32
CA GLU A 133 3.24 -18.24 6.87
C GLU A 133 1.91 -17.66 6.37
N PHE A 134 1.47 -16.52 6.91
CA PHE A 134 0.16 -15.94 6.62
C PHE A 134 0.21 -14.75 5.66
N ARG A 135 1.41 -14.21 5.38
CA ARG A 135 1.57 -13.09 4.44
C ARG A 135 1.89 -13.57 3.02
N PRO A 136 1.52 -12.79 1.98
CA PRO A 136 1.98 -13.05 0.62
C PRO A 136 3.50 -13.14 0.54
N LEU A 137 4.00 -14.17 -0.15
CA LEU A 137 5.44 -14.43 -0.24
C LEU A 137 6.16 -13.30 -1.01
N TYR A 138 7.05 -12.58 -0.33
CA TYR A 138 8.03 -11.73 -0.98
C TYR A 138 9.29 -11.64 -0.10
N VAL A 139 10.38 -11.15 -0.66
CA VAL A 139 11.66 -11.02 0.04
C VAL A 139 12.19 -9.61 -0.15
N LEU A 140 12.44 -8.89 0.95
CA LEU A 140 13.15 -7.62 0.88
C LEU A 140 14.64 -7.89 0.65
N THR A 141 15.27 -7.09 -0.21
CA THR A 141 16.74 -7.06 -0.29
C THR A 141 17.31 -6.36 0.95
N GLU A 142 18.60 -6.57 1.24
CA GLU A 142 19.30 -5.88 2.34
C GLU A 142 19.16 -4.35 2.25
N ALA A 143 19.25 -3.80 1.04
CA ALA A 143 19.06 -2.37 0.80
C ALA A 143 17.62 -1.94 1.11
N GLN A 144 16.62 -2.74 0.71
CA GLN A 144 15.21 -2.46 0.98
C GLN A 144 14.90 -2.53 2.48
N GLN A 145 15.42 -3.54 3.19
CA GLN A 145 15.24 -3.68 4.63
C GLN A 145 15.91 -2.54 5.41
N SER A 146 17.12 -2.15 5.01
CA SER A 146 17.83 -1.00 5.60
C SER A 146 17.08 0.32 5.37
N ALA A 147 16.58 0.56 4.16
CA ALA A 147 15.79 1.74 3.84
C ALA A 147 14.46 1.78 4.63
N MET A 148 13.78 0.63 4.75
CA MET A 148 12.57 0.51 5.56
C MET A 148 12.83 0.84 7.03
N GLN A 149 13.91 0.31 7.60
CA GLN A 149 14.28 0.58 8.98
C GLN A 149 14.60 2.06 9.19
N THR A 150 15.29 2.69 8.24
CA THR A 150 15.58 4.13 8.29
C THR A 150 14.30 4.97 8.33
N VAL A 151 13.26 4.59 7.57
CA VAL A 151 11.95 5.24 7.63
C VAL A 151 11.31 5.05 9.01
N ARG A 152 11.32 3.83 9.56
CA ARG A 152 10.79 3.53 10.91
C ARG A 152 11.48 4.40 11.97
N ASP A 153 12.81 4.45 11.94
CA ASP A 153 13.61 5.22 12.91
C ASP A 153 13.30 6.72 12.85
N LYS A 154 13.20 7.28 11.64
CA LYS A 154 12.87 8.71 11.45
C LYS A 154 11.46 9.06 11.89
N VAL A 155 10.49 8.20 11.59
CA VAL A 155 9.10 8.39 12.03
C VAL A 155 8.99 8.26 13.56
N GLY A 156 9.66 7.28 14.16
CA GLY A 156 9.70 7.11 15.61
C GLY A 156 10.32 8.32 16.32
N ALA A 157 11.48 8.79 15.86
CA ALA A 157 12.13 9.98 16.42
C ALA A 157 11.27 11.25 16.30
N PHE A 158 10.51 11.40 15.21
CA PHE A 158 9.56 12.49 15.05
C PHE A 158 8.39 12.41 16.04
N GLN A 159 7.87 11.22 16.30
CA GLN A 159 6.79 11.01 17.28
C GLN A 159 7.26 11.29 18.71
N GLU A 160 8.46 10.81 19.07
CA GLU A 160 9.08 11.10 20.37
C GLU A 160 9.20 12.62 20.58
N TRP A 161 9.76 13.32 19.59
CA TRP A 161 9.88 14.78 19.61
C TRP A 161 8.52 15.48 19.73
N LYS A 162 7.50 15.02 19.02
CA LYS A 162 6.15 15.59 19.09
C LYS A 162 5.52 15.38 20.47
N GLY A 163 5.70 14.19 21.05
CA GLY A 163 5.23 13.89 22.41
C GLY A 163 5.95 14.69 23.50
N GLU A 164 7.20 15.10 23.29
CA GLU A 164 7.91 16.00 24.20
C GLU A 164 7.35 17.43 24.13
N GLN A 165 7.02 17.93 22.94
CA GLN A 165 6.39 19.23 22.76
C GLN A 165 5.03 19.31 23.46
N ASP A 166 4.19 18.28 23.30
CA ASP A 166 2.85 18.23 23.90
C ASP A 166 2.92 18.23 25.44
N LYS A 167 3.94 17.59 26.02
CA LYS A 167 4.19 17.60 27.48
C LYS A 167 4.65 18.97 27.99
N ASN A 168 5.48 19.66 27.22
CA ASN A 168 5.96 20.99 27.58
C ASN A 168 4.84 22.04 27.50
N ALA A 169 3.97 21.96 26.49
CA ALA A 169 2.80 22.83 26.35
C ALA A 169 1.75 22.62 27.45
N ALA A 170 1.56 21.39 27.94
CA ALA A 170 0.65 21.09 29.05
C ALA A 170 1.18 21.53 30.44
N GLY A 171 2.45 21.94 30.53
CA GLY A 171 3.09 22.36 31.78
C GLY A 171 3.03 23.86 32.06
N GLU A 172 2.57 24.69 31.11
CA GLU A 172 2.60 26.16 31.21
C GLU A 172 1.34 26.80 31.82
N ASP A 173 0.30 26.02 32.17
CA ASP A 173 -0.88 26.54 32.90
C ASP A 173 -0.64 26.59 34.43
N ARG A 174 0.34 27.40 34.86
CA ARG A 174 0.44 27.86 36.26
C ARG A 174 0.87 29.32 36.33
N ASP A 175 -0.15 30.17 36.50
CA ASP A 175 -0.19 31.44 37.22
C ASP A 175 1.11 32.26 37.32
N GLU A 176 1.24 33.29 36.48
CA GLU A 176 1.73 34.60 36.93
C GLU A 176 0.85 35.70 36.32
N ASP A 177 -0.18 36.05 37.10
CA ASP A 177 -0.85 37.35 37.10
C ASP A 177 0.17 38.41 37.54
N GLU A 178 0.63 39.26 36.62
CA GLU A 178 1.08 40.61 36.95
C GLU A 178 0.66 41.61 35.86
N GLY A 179 -0.43 42.34 36.14
CA GLY A 179 -0.39 43.81 36.25
C GLY A 179 -0.01 44.65 35.02
N PHE A 180 -1.03 45.10 34.29
CA PHE A 180 -1.29 46.46 33.78
C PHE A 180 -0.11 47.50 33.78
N ASN A 181 0.19 48.13 32.62
CA ASN A 181 -0.27 49.50 32.32
C ASN A 181 0.19 50.02 30.93
N ASP A 182 -0.71 50.81 30.33
CA ASP A 182 -0.61 51.59 29.09
C ASP A 182 0.53 52.62 29.06
N GLY A 183 1.01 52.93 27.85
CA GLY A 183 1.84 54.09 27.56
C GLY A 183 2.17 54.23 26.08
N ASP A 184 1.51 55.18 25.42
CA ASP A 184 1.66 55.60 24.03
C ASP A 184 3.10 56.01 23.62
N ASP A 185 3.36 55.99 22.31
CA ASP A 185 3.72 57.18 21.50
C ASP A 185 4.78 56.94 20.40
N GLU A 186 4.63 57.78 19.38
CA GLU A 186 5.09 57.79 18.01
C GLU A 186 6.60 57.76 17.70
N GLY A 187 6.91 57.29 16.48
CA GLY A 187 7.55 58.19 15.51
C GLY A 187 9.02 57.98 15.12
N VAL A 188 9.20 57.91 13.79
CA VAL A 188 10.27 58.50 12.96
C VAL A 188 11.28 57.56 12.28
N GLU A 189 11.33 57.78 10.96
CA GLU A 189 12.17 57.25 9.89
C GLU A 189 13.69 57.40 10.10
N GLY A 190 14.47 56.56 9.39
CA GLY A 190 15.78 57.02 8.91
C GLY A 190 16.81 55.97 8.46
N VAL A 191 16.95 55.85 7.14
CA VAL A 191 18.22 55.70 6.38
C VAL A 191 18.67 54.28 5.93
N LYS A 192 18.70 54.18 4.60
CA LYS A 192 19.39 53.21 3.71
C LYS A 192 20.85 52.92 4.09
N GLY A 193 21.22 51.64 4.02
CA GLY A 193 22.58 51.19 3.75
C GLY A 193 22.54 49.87 3.00
N ALA A 194 22.91 49.90 1.72
CA ALA A 194 22.98 48.73 0.87
C ALA A 194 24.18 47.85 1.26
N ALA A 195 23.93 46.58 1.51
CA ALA A 195 24.88 45.49 1.35
C ALA A 195 24.09 44.31 0.77
N GLU A 196 24.65 43.67 -0.26
CA GLU A 196 24.10 42.48 -0.90
C GLU A 196 23.72 41.43 0.14
N GLU A 197 22.43 41.17 0.29
CA GLU A 197 21.96 39.98 0.99
C GLU A 197 21.97 38.82 -0.01
N VAL A 198 22.88 37.91 0.27
CA VAL A 198 22.84 36.52 -0.15
C VAL A 198 21.44 35.97 0.19
N ASP A 199 20.85 35.20 -0.73
CA ASP A 199 19.60 34.46 -0.55
C ASP A 199 19.76 33.31 0.48
N GLU A 200 20.22 33.65 1.69
CA GLU A 200 20.37 32.77 2.85
C GLU A 200 19.27 33.01 3.90
N GLY A 201 18.31 33.91 3.61
CA GLY A 201 17.22 34.27 4.54
C GLY A 201 15.95 33.43 4.44
N PHE A 202 15.82 32.53 3.45
CA PHE A 202 14.57 31.81 3.22
C PHE A 202 14.44 30.50 4.03
N GLU A 203 15.56 29.88 4.44
CA GLU A 203 15.52 28.59 5.17
C GLU A 203 15.21 28.73 6.68
N ASP A 204 15.31 29.94 7.24
CA ASP A 204 15.19 30.18 8.69
C ASP A 204 13.74 30.34 9.20
N LYS A 205 12.75 30.48 8.30
CA LYS A 205 11.32 30.58 8.66
C LYS A 205 10.55 29.27 8.68
N MET A 206 11.17 28.15 8.30
CA MET A 206 10.49 26.86 8.31
C MET A 206 10.37 26.31 9.73
N SER A 207 9.12 26.03 10.17
CA SER A 207 8.84 25.38 11.45
C SER A 207 9.68 24.10 11.63
N LYS A 208 10.07 23.79 12.86
CA LYS A 208 10.80 22.55 13.18
C LYS A 208 10.04 21.31 12.65
N GLU A 209 8.71 21.34 12.66
CA GLU A 209 7.86 20.26 12.13
C GLU A 209 8.04 20.08 10.60
N THR A 210 8.14 21.17 9.83
CA THR A 210 8.35 21.06 8.37
C THR A 210 9.75 20.54 8.04
N LYS A 211 10.77 20.87 8.85
CA LYS A 211 12.13 20.30 8.72
C LYS A 211 12.12 18.79 9.00
N TRP A 212 11.38 18.34 10.00
CA TRP A 212 11.18 16.91 10.28
C TRP A 212 10.47 16.19 9.14
N MET A 213 9.36 16.76 8.67
CA MET A 213 8.59 16.18 7.57
C MET A 213 9.43 16.06 6.29
N ARG A 214 10.27 17.05 5.98
CA ARG A 214 11.20 16.97 4.83
C ARG A 214 12.21 15.82 4.95
N GLN A 215 12.71 15.53 6.15
CA GLN A 215 13.59 14.38 6.36
C GLN A 215 12.85 13.06 6.13
N ILE A 216 11.64 12.92 6.68
CA ILE A 216 10.83 11.71 6.49
C ILE A 216 10.47 11.53 5.01
N GLN A 217 10.06 12.61 4.31
CA GLN A 217 9.80 12.62 2.88
C GLN A 217 10.97 12.04 2.07
N ARG A 218 12.20 12.48 2.36
CA ARG A 218 13.40 12.00 1.67
C ARG A 218 13.67 10.51 1.91
N GLU A 219 13.55 10.04 3.15
CA GLU A 219 13.75 8.61 3.43
C GLU A 219 12.63 7.75 2.83
N VAL A 220 11.40 8.25 2.81
CA VAL A 220 10.27 7.60 2.11
C VAL A 220 10.50 7.55 0.61
N LEU A 221 10.99 8.64 -0.01
CA LEU A 221 11.35 8.68 -1.43
C LEU A 221 12.41 7.63 -1.76
N ARG A 222 13.50 7.62 -0.97
CA ARG A 222 14.59 6.65 -1.11
C ARG A 222 14.09 5.21 -0.96
N PHE A 223 13.22 4.96 0.01
CA PHE A 223 12.61 3.65 0.21
C PHE A 223 11.76 3.23 -1.00
N CYS A 224 10.89 4.10 -1.51
CA CYS A 224 10.08 3.83 -2.71
C CYS A 224 10.93 3.48 -3.93
N ILE A 225 12.03 4.20 -4.17
CA ILE A 225 12.96 3.92 -5.28
C ILE A 225 13.65 2.58 -5.06
N THR A 226 14.10 2.29 -3.84
CA THR A 226 14.76 1.03 -3.48
C THR A 226 13.83 -0.18 -3.64
N LEU A 227 12.53 -0.03 -3.38
CA LEU A 227 11.53 -1.09 -3.64
C LEU A 227 11.38 -1.43 -5.13
N LEU A 228 11.60 -0.46 -6.02
CA LEU A 228 11.55 -0.65 -7.47
C LEU A 228 12.85 -1.26 -8.03
N ASP A 229 13.95 -1.15 -7.28
CA ASP A 229 15.23 -1.77 -7.59
C ASP A 229 15.31 -3.17 -6.97
N HIS A 230 14.63 -4.12 -7.60
CA HIS A 230 14.61 -5.51 -7.18
C HIS A 230 14.96 -6.40 -8.40
N PRO A 231 15.95 -7.30 -8.31
CA PRO A 231 16.24 -8.24 -9.39
C PRO A 231 15.15 -9.32 -9.42
N LEU A 232 14.39 -9.40 -10.52
CA LEU A 232 13.41 -10.47 -10.72
C LEU A 232 14.14 -11.69 -11.28
N GLN A 233 14.33 -12.69 -10.42
CA GLN A 233 14.89 -13.99 -10.79
C GLN A 233 13.76 -14.92 -11.27
N ASP A 234 13.82 -16.21 -10.92
CA ASP A 234 12.84 -17.22 -11.34
C ASP A 234 11.42 -17.00 -10.78
N ASN A 235 11.27 -16.18 -9.73
CA ASN A 235 9.97 -15.84 -9.14
C ASN A 235 9.77 -14.32 -9.04
N GLU A 236 8.99 -13.78 -9.97
CA GLU A 236 8.66 -12.35 -10.08
C GLU A 236 7.97 -11.83 -8.80
N TYR A 237 7.24 -12.68 -8.08
CA TYR A 237 6.51 -12.32 -6.86
C TYR A 237 7.40 -12.15 -5.62
N GLN A 238 8.70 -12.48 -5.72
CA GLN A 238 9.66 -12.11 -4.67
C GLN A 238 9.79 -10.58 -4.53
N SER A 239 9.44 -9.82 -5.57
CA SER A 239 9.35 -8.37 -5.48
C SER A 239 8.15 -7.94 -4.60
N PRO A 240 8.38 -7.10 -3.57
CA PRO A 240 7.31 -6.57 -2.73
C PRO A 240 6.27 -5.78 -3.53
N ILE A 241 6.70 -5.06 -4.57
CA ILE A 241 5.82 -4.26 -5.43
C ILE A 241 4.91 -5.18 -6.27
N ILE A 242 5.45 -6.25 -6.85
CA ILE A 242 4.66 -7.20 -7.64
C ILE A 242 3.70 -7.98 -6.74
N SER A 243 4.17 -8.41 -5.56
CA SER A 243 3.33 -9.07 -4.55
C SER A 243 2.18 -8.17 -4.08
N GLY A 244 2.46 -6.90 -3.76
CA GLY A 244 1.43 -5.92 -3.41
C GLY A 244 0.45 -5.61 -4.55
N LEU A 245 0.92 -5.59 -5.80
CA LEU A 245 0.04 -5.46 -6.96
C LEU A 245 -0.90 -6.66 -7.10
N ALA A 246 -0.46 -7.88 -6.77
CA ALA A 246 -1.36 -9.04 -6.71
C ALA A 246 -2.45 -8.90 -5.66
N VAL A 247 -2.12 -8.38 -4.47
CA VAL A 247 -3.14 -8.07 -3.46
C VAL A 247 -4.16 -7.08 -3.98
N LEU A 248 -3.72 -6.03 -4.67
CA LEU A 248 -4.61 -5.03 -5.26
C LEU A 248 -5.50 -5.57 -6.39
N MET A 249 -5.16 -6.72 -6.99
CA MET A 249 -5.98 -7.37 -8.02
C MET A 249 -7.23 -8.05 -7.45
N ILE A 250 -7.29 -8.29 -6.15
CA ILE A 250 -8.46 -8.82 -5.47
C ILE A 250 -9.60 -7.80 -5.56
N LYS A 251 -10.72 -8.19 -6.18
CA LYS A 251 -11.94 -7.37 -6.33
C LYS A 251 -13.01 -7.88 -5.37
N GLY A 252 -13.20 -7.19 -4.25
CA GLY A 252 -14.18 -7.55 -3.22
C GLY A 252 -13.95 -8.96 -2.66
N ASP A 253 -15.02 -9.68 -2.31
CA ASP A 253 -14.93 -10.96 -1.59
C ASP A 253 -14.77 -12.20 -2.49
N LYS A 254 -15.07 -12.11 -3.80
CA LYS A 254 -15.08 -13.29 -4.71
C LYS A 254 -14.63 -13.04 -6.16
N GLY A 255 -14.00 -11.90 -6.47
CA GLY A 255 -13.64 -11.55 -7.86
C GLY A 255 -12.19 -11.12 -8.05
N TRP A 256 -11.74 -11.10 -9.29
CA TRP A 256 -10.47 -10.48 -9.67
C TRP A 256 -10.76 -9.28 -10.56
N HIS A 257 -9.93 -8.25 -10.46
CA HIS A 257 -9.96 -7.18 -11.44
C HIS A 257 -9.61 -7.76 -12.83
N ASP A 258 -10.32 -7.31 -13.87
CA ASP A 258 -9.91 -7.61 -15.23
C ASP A 258 -8.77 -6.69 -15.67
N ALA A 259 -8.22 -6.97 -16.86
CA ALA A 259 -7.12 -6.22 -17.42
C ALA A 259 -7.49 -4.73 -17.66
N GLU A 260 -8.75 -4.44 -18.00
CA GLU A 260 -9.19 -3.08 -18.30
C GLU A 260 -9.19 -2.22 -17.03
N ASP A 261 -9.82 -2.72 -15.97
CA ASP A 261 -9.88 -2.04 -14.68
C ASP A 261 -8.48 -1.89 -14.05
N PHE A 262 -7.63 -2.92 -14.16
CA PHE A 262 -6.38 -2.98 -13.40
C PHE A 262 -5.19 -2.26 -14.05
N THR A 263 -5.15 -2.17 -15.38
CA THR A 263 -4.04 -1.48 -16.09
C THR A 263 -3.90 0.00 -15.72
N THR A 264 -4.96 0.62 -15.19
CA THR A 264 -4.93 1.96 -14.60
C THR A 264 -4.01 2.03 -13.37
N LYS A 265 -4.01 1.00 -12.51
CA LYS A 265 -3.13 0.91 -11.33
C LYS A 265 -1.67 0.72 -11.73
N TYR A 266 -1.37 -0.10 -12.73
CA TYR A 266 -0.02 -0.16 -13.30
C TYR A 266 0.42 1.20 -13.86
N SER A 267 -0.48 1.94 -14.51
CA SER A 267 -0.19 3.28 -15.03
C SER A 267 0.13 4.26 -13.89
N ALA A 268 -0.58 4.16 -12.76
CA ALA A 268 -0.32 4.93 -11.55
C ALA A 268 1.08 4.66 -11.01
N VAL A 269 1.44 3.37 -10.87
CA VAL A 269 2.77 2.96 -10.40
C VAL A 269 3.86 3.52 -11.30
N ILE A 270 3.71 3.34 -12.61
CA ILE A 270 4.65 3.86 -13.62
C ILE A 270 4.84 5.38 -13.51
N LYS A 271 3.74 6.13 -13.43
CA LYS A 271 3.81 7.60 -13.47
C LYS A 271 4.45 8.18 -12.21
N LEU A 272 4.08 7.68 -11.03
CA LEU A 272 4.71 8.15 -9.79
C LEU A 272 6.14 7.63 -9.64
N ALA A 273 6.47 6.43 -10.12
CA ALA A 273 7.87 5.97 -10.17
C ALA A 273 8.76 6.93 -10.97
N ARG A 274 8.30 7.37 -12.14
CA ARG A 274 9.00 8.37 -12.95
C ARG A 274 9.13 9.70 -12.21
N LEU A 275 8.06 10.19 -11.58
CA LEU A 275 8.08 11.43 -10.81
C LEU A 275 9.08 11.36 -9.65
N MET A 276 9.05 10.27 -8.87
CA MET A 276 9.94 10.05 -7.73
C MET A 276 11.41 10.08 -8.15
N VAL A 277 11.78 9.50 -9.28
CA VAL A 277 13.17 9.58 -9.73
C VAL A 277 13.59 10.93 -10.26
N VAL A 278 12.69 11.62 -10.95
CA VAL A 278 12.95 13.02 -11.33
C VAL A 278 13.18 13.84 -10.06
N GLN A 279 12.37 13.63 -9.03
CA GLN A 279 12.51 14.28 -7.72
C GLN A 279 13.84 13.93 -7.05
N GLU A 280 14.23 12.66 -7.00
CA GLU A 280 15.50 12.20 -6.42
C GLU A 280 16.70 12.83 -7.14
N ALA A 281 16.69 12.83 -8.47
CA ALA A 281 17.77 13.41 -9.26
C ALA A 281 17.84 14.94 -9.13
N TYR A 282 16.68 15.60 -8.96
CA TYR A 282 16.61 17.03 -8.67
C TYR A 282 17.19 17.34 -7.28
N GLU A 283 16.79 16.59 -6.24
CA GLU A 283 17.27 16.77 -4.88
C GLU A 283 18.77 16.49 -4.75
N GLN A 284 19.27 15.43 -5.40
CA GLN A 284 20.70 15.11 -5.40
C GLN A 284 21.52 15.99 -6.35
N ARG A 285 20.89 16.85 -7.18
CA ARG A 285 21.53 17.60 -8.27
C ARG A 285 22.40 16.74 -9.18
N GLN A 286 22.04 15.47 -9.34
CA GLN A 286 22.82 14.49 -10.10
C GLN A 286 22.01 13.96 -11.28
N GLU A 287 22.28 14.49 -12.47
CA GLU A 287 21.70 13.99 -13.73
C GLU A 287 22.03 12.51 -14.01
N GLN A 288 23.11 11.99 -13.40
CA GLN A 288 23.53 10.60 -13.58
C GLN A 288 22.50 9.61 -13.02
N ILE A 289 21.79 9.96 -11.94
CA ILE A 289 20.72 9.15 -11.36
C ILE A 289 19.58 9.00 -12.36
N LEU A 290 19.17 10.11 -12.98
CA LEU A 290 18.18 10.13 -14.06
C LEU A 290 18.62 9.25 -15.23
N LYS A 291 19.87 9.38 -15.68
CA LYS A 291 20.41 8.60 -16.80
C LYS A 291 20.49 7.10 -16.49
N GLN A 292 20.98 6.73 -15.30
CA GLN A 292 21.06 5.34 -14.86
C GLN A 292 19.67 4.72 -14.72
N PHE A 293 18.74 5.43 -14.08
CA PHE A 293 17.39 4.94 -13.87
C PHE A 293 16.60 4.84 -15.17
N VAL A 294 16.66 5.86 -16.04
CA VAL A 294 16.07 5.78 -17.40
C VAL A 294 16.71 4.63 -18.17
N SER A 295 18.02 4.44 -18.11
CA SER A 295 18.67 3.28 -18.74
C SER A 295 18.14 1.95 -18.20
N GLN A 296 18.05 1.77 -16.89
CA GLN A 296 17.57 0.56 -16.24
C GLN A 296 16.06 0.29 -16.50
N PHE A 297 15.25 1.34 -16.65
CA PHE A 297 13.80 1.24 -16.82
C PHE A 297 13.34 1.16 -18.28
N THR A 298 14.06 1.81 -19.19
CA THR A 298 13.65 1.96 -20.60
C THR A 298 14.34 0.94 -21.50
N THR A 299 15.51 0.44 -21.09
CA THR A 299 16.20 -0.61 -21.82
C THR A 299 15.55 -1.93 -21.46
N MET A 300 14.67 -2.44 -22.33
CA MET A 300 14.28 -3.85 -22.28
C MET A 300 15.58 -4.65 -22.19
N ALA A 301 15.74 -5.48 -21.16
CA ALA A 301 16.97 -6.22 -20.91
C ALA A 301 17.31 -7.12 -22.12
N TYR A 302 18.05 -6.56 -23.09
CA TYR A 302 18.64 -7.28 -24.21
C TYR A 302 20.07 -7.74 -23.86
N GLY A 303 20.44 -7.74 -22.58
CA GLY A 303 21.85 -7.82 -22.15
C GLY A 303 22.12 -8.59 -20.86
N GLY A 304 21.36 -9.65 -20.54
CA GLY A 304 21.72 -10.60 -19.47
C GLY A 304 21.62 -10.08 -18.02
N CYS A 305 21.11 -8.88 -17.79
CA CYS A 305 20.71 -8.42 -16.46
C CYS A 305 19.31 -8.95 -16.11
N ASP A 306 19.11 -9.31 -14.83
CA ASP A 306 17.79 -9.71 -14.33
C ASP A 306 16.75 -8.59 -14.56
N PRO A 307 15.53 -8.91 -14.99
CA PRO A 307 14.49 -7.92 -15.19
C PRO A 307 14.12 -7.22 -13.88
N THR A 308 13.62 -5.99 -13.96
CA THR A 308 13.17 -5.23 -12.77
C THR A 308 11.64 -5.22 -12.66
N PRO A 309 11.07 -4.93 -11.46
CA PRO A 309 9.63 -4.77 -11.25
C PRO A 309 8.98 -3.86 -12.29
N MET A 310 9.68 -2.80 -12.67
CA MET A 310 9.16 -1.81 -13.60
C MET A 310 9.11 -2.32 -15.03
N GLN A 311 10.10 -3.09 -15.47
CA GLN A 311 10.03 -3.79 -16.75
C GLN A 311 8.86 -4.77 -16.79
N TRP A 312 8.66 -5.53 -15.71
CA TRP A 312 7.51 -6.44 -15.58
C TRP A 312 6.18 -5.68 -15.65
N ILE A 313 6.03 -4.59 -14.88
CA ILE A 313 4.81 -3.77 -14.87
C ILE A 313 4.52 -3.19 -16.26
N TYR A 314 5.54 -2.70 -16.99
CA TYR A 314 5.37 -2.21 -18.36
C TYR A 314 4.89 -3.30 -19.31
N GLN A 315 5.49 -4.49 -19.26
CA GLN A 315 5.15 -5.60 -20.14
C GLN A 315 3.75 -6.14 -19.85
N THR A 316 3.42 -6.35 -18.58
CA THR A 316 2.12 -6.85 -18.13
C THR A 316 1.00 -5.86 -18.46
N ARG A 317 1.24 -4.56 -18.28
CA ARG A 317 0.32 -3.50 -18.71
C ARG A 317 0.12 -3.50 -20.22
N SER A 318 1.20 -3.56 -21.00
CA SER A 318 1.16 -3.54 -22.47
C SER A 318 0.42 -4.75 -23.02
N TYR A 319 0.60 -5.92 -22.40
CA TYR A 319 -0.16 -7.12 -22.74
C TYR A 319 -1.66 -6.99 -22.41
N GLY A 320 -2.00 -6.41 -21.25
CA GLY A 320 -3.40 -6.12 -20.89
C GLY A 320 -4.08 -5.21 -21.92
N PHE A 321 -3.39 -4.15 -22.36
CA PHE A 321 -3.87 -3.30 -23.46
C PHE A 321 -4.00 -4.07 -24.78
N LYS A 322 -3.04 -4.95 -25.11
CA LYS A 322 -3.10 -5.75 -26.33
C LYS A 322 -4.36 -6.63 -26.34
N ILE A 323 -4.64 -7.35 -25.25
CA ILE A 323 -5.87 -8.15 -25.10
C ILE A 323 -7.11 -7.28 -25.33
N ARG A 324 -7.16 -6.07 -24.74
CA ARG A 324 -8.28 -5.13 -24.92
C ARG A 324 -8.55 -4.79 -26.38
N TYR A 325 -7.50 -4.58 -27.18
CA TYR A 325 -7.64 -4.17 -28.59
C TYR A 325 -7.75 -5.36 -29.57
N THR A 326 -7.30 -6.56 -29.19
CA THR A 326 -7.26 -7.73 -30.09
C THR A 326 -8.29 -8.81 -29.77
N THR A 327 -8.89 -8.80 -28.58
CA THR A 327 -9.92 -9.77 -28.18
C THR A 327 -11.28 -9.08 -28.16
N PRO A 328 -12.26 -9.53 -28.95
CA PRO A 328 -13.64 -9.03 -28.83
C PRO A 328 -14.10 -9.24 -27.40
N ALA A 329 -14.44 -8.16 -26.69
CA ALA A 329 -15.00 -8.27 -25.35
C ALA A 329 -16.24 -9.17 -25.41
N ALA A 330 -16.34 -10.17 -24.53
CA ALA A 330 -17.55 -10.94 -24.39
C ALA A 330 -18.69 -9.97 -24.04
N GLY A 331 -19.58 -9.72 -25.00
CA GLY A 331 -20.71 -8.81 -24.81
C GLY A 331 -21.46 -9.21 -23.56
N LYS A 332 -21.60 -8.27 -22.60
CA LYS A 332 -22.56 -8.42 -21.52
C LYS A 332 -23.95 -8.37 -22.17
N ILE A 333 -24.50 -9.52 -22.51
CA ILE A 333 -25.91 -9.62 -22.89
C ILE A 333 -26.69 -9.39 -21.60
N GLN A 334 -27.17 -8.16 -21.44
CA GLN A 334 -28.12 -7.80 -20.41
C GLN A 334 -29.50 -8.00 -21.02
N TRP A 335 -30.21 -9.05 -20.60
CA TRP A 335 -31.61 -9.21 -20.97
C TRP A 335 -32.41 -8.13 -20.21
N ILE A 336 -33.09 -7.27 -20.97
CA ILE A 336 -34.06 -6.28 -20.46
C ILE A 336 -35.37 -7.00 -20.13
#